data_AF-A0A2V9K668-F1
#
_entry.id   AF-A0A2V9K668-F1
#
_cell.length_a   1.000
_cell.length_b   1.000
_cell.length_c   1.000
_cell.angle_alpha   90.00
_cell.angle_beta   90.00
_cell.angle_gamma   90.00
#
_symmetry.space_group_name_H-M   'P 1'
#
loop_
_entity.id
_entity.type
_entity.pdbx_description
1 polymer ?
#
loop_
_entity_poly.entity_id
_entity_poly.type
_entity_poly.pdbx_seq_one_letter_code
_entity_poly.pdbx_strand_id
1 'polypeptide(L)' 'MKIAISVPDRVSRAADQAARHLRIPRSQFYARAVEAYLRDQGRADVTEKLNAVYGGKAGSPDRAVLEQGIETLRRTEWNE' A
#
# COMPACT_ATOMS: atom_id res chain seq x y z
N MET A 1 8.56 -13.69 -13.89
CA MET A 1 7.44 -14.16 -14.74
C MET A 1 7.18 -13.15 -15.84
N LYS A 2 6.74 -13.57 -17.05
CA LYS A 2 6.26 -12.66 -18.10
C LYS A 2 4.76 -12.85 -18.27
N ILE A 3 4.02 -11.76 -18.30
CA ILE A 3 2.57 -11.74 -18.53
C ILE A 3 2.25 -10.71 -19.61
N ALA A 4 1.22 -10.98 -20.40
CA ALA A 4 0.64 -9.99 -21.30
C ALA A 4 -0.64 -9.46 -20.66
N ILE A 5 -0.80 -8.13 -20.62
CA ILE A 5 -1.97 -7.47 -20.07
C ILE A 5 -2.57 -6.54 -21.12
N SER A 6 -3.90 -6.51 -21.19
CA SER A 6 -4.63 -5.52 -21.98
C SER A 6 -4.92 -4.32 -21.09
N VAL A 7 -4.53 -3.13 -21.53
CA VAL A 7 -4.78 -1.86 -20.82
C VAL A 7 -5.34 -0.83 -21.80
N PRO A 8 -6.15 0.13 -21.35
CA PRO A 8 -6.63 1.19 -22.22
C PRO A 8 -5.50 1.97 -22.86
N ASP A 9 -5.64 2.34 -24.13
CA ASP A 9 -4.65 3.09 -24.91
C ASP A 9 -4.11 4.33 -24.19
N ARG A 10 -4.99 5.09 -23.54
CA ARG A 10 -4.63 6.28 -22.77
C ARG A 10 -3.61 5.96 -21.67
N VAL A 11 -3.77 4.81 -21.00
CA VAL A 11 -2.90 4.35 -19.92
C VAL A 11 -1.56 3.91 -20.49
N SER A 12 -1.56 3.14 -21.59
CA SER A 12 -0.30 2.71 -22.20
C SER A 12 0.54 3.89 -22.67
N ARG A 13 -0.06 4.90 -23.30
CA ARG A 13 0.64 6.10 -23.76
C ARG A 13 1.23 6.91 -22.61
N ALA A 14 0.47 7.09 -21.52
CA ALA A 14 0.93 7.79 -20.34
C ALA A 14 2.10 7.05 -19.66
N ALA A 15 2.00 5.73 -19.52
CA ALA A 15 3.07 4.89 -18.97
C ALA A 15 4.34 4.94 -19.84
N ASP A 16 4.20 4.94 -21.17
CA ASP A 16 5.31 5.06 -22.10
C ASP A 16 6.05 6.40 -21.97
N GLN A 17 5.31 7.51 -21.85
CA GLN A 17 5.91 8.83 -21.62
C GLN A 17 6.63 8.90 -20.27
N ALA A 18 6.00 8.41 -19.20
CA ALA A 18 6.59 8.40 -17.87
C ALA A 18 7.85 7.54 -17.80
N ALA A 19 7.84 6.34 -18.39
CA ALA A 19 9.00 5.45 -18.45
C ALA A 19 10.18 6.10 -19.20
N ARG A 20 9.90 6.80 -20.32
CA ARG A 20 10.92 7.56 -21.05
C ARG A 20 11.51 8.70 -20.23
N HIS A 21 10.67 9.47 -19.53
CA HIS A 21 11.13 10.57 -18.68
C HIS A 21 12.04 10.06 -17.55
N LEU A 22 11.68 8.93 -16.95
CA LEU A 22 12.45 8.26 -15.90
C LEU A 22 13.65 7.45 -16.43
N ARG A 23 13.82 7.35 -17.76
CA ARG A 23 14.85 6.54 -18.43
C ARG A 23 14.87 5.07 -17.98
N ILE A 24 13.70 4.49 -17.79
CA ILE A 24 13.53 3.07 -17.43
C ILE A 24 12.75 2.30 -18.50
N PRO A 25 12.91 0.96 -18.58
CA PRO A 25 12.07 0.13 -19.44
C PRO A 25 10.59 0.23 -19.05
N ARG A 26 9.71 0.19 -20.05
CA ARG A 26 8.25 0.22 -19.85
C ARG A 26 7.75 -0.86 -18.88
N SER A 27 8.28 -2.08 -18.98
CA SER A 27 7.94 -3.18 -18.07
C SER A 27 8.30 -2.87 -16.61
N GLN A 28 9.42 -2.17 -16.39
CA GLN A 28 9.85 -1.77 -15.04
C GLN A 28 8.92 -0.69 -14.47
N PHE A 29 8.45 0.25 -15.30
CA PHE A 29 7.46 1.25 -14.87
C PHE A 29 6.17 0.57 -14.39
N TYR A 30 5.62 -0.36 -15.17
CA TYR A 30 4.44 -1.11 -14.76
C TYR A 30 4.64 -1.92 -13.48
N ALA A 31 5.79 -2.60 -13.34
CA ALA A 31 6.10 -3.34 -12.13
C ALA A 31 6.11 -2.42 -10.89
N ARG A 32 6.79 -1.28 -10.97
CA ARG A 32 6.82 -0.29 -9.88
C ARG A 32 5.44 0.27 -9.55
N ALA A 33 4.60 0.51 -10.56
CA ALA A 33 3.24 0.99 -10.35
C ALA A 33 2.39 -0.04 -9.58
N VAL A 34 2.48 -1.32 -9.95
CA VAL A 34 1.78 -2.41 -9.25
C VAL A 34 2.30 -2.55 -7.83
N GLU A 35 3.62 -2.54 -7.62
CA GLU A 35 4.21 -2.59 -6.27
C GLU A 35 3.76 -1.42 -5.38
N ALA A 36 3.72 -0.21 -5.94
CA ALA A 36 3.27 0.97 -5.21
C ALA A 36 1.79 0.85 -4.83
N TYR A 37 0.94 0.42 -5.77
CA TYR A 37 -0.48 0.20 -5.51
C TYR A 37 -0.72 -0.86 -4.43
N LEU A 38 -0.02 -2.00 -4.51
CA LEU A 38 -0.14 -3.07 -3.51
C LEU A 38 0.37 -2.66 -2.14
N ARG A 39 1.43 -1.84 -2.07
CA ARG A 39 1.93 -1.31 -0.79
C ARG A 39 0.90 -0.42 -0.11
N ASP A 40 0.21 0.42 -0.89
CA ASP A 40 -0.84 1.29 -0.38
C ASP A 40 -2.05 0.49 0.12
N GLN A 41 -2.49 -0.50 -0.65
CA GLN A 41 -3.57 -1.42 -0.23
C GLN A 41 -3.19 -2.26 1.00
N GLY A 42 -1.91 -2.63 1.14
CA GLY A 42 -1.42 -3.34 2.32
C GLY A 42 -1.61 -2.57 3.62
N ARG A 43 -1.62 -1.23 3.60
CA ARG A 43 -1.94 -0.42 4.79
C ARG A 43 -3.41 -0.55 5.19
N ALA A 44 -4.32 -0.47 4.21
CA ALA A 44 -5.75 -0.65 4.43
C ALA A 44 -6.07 -2.08 4.93
N ASP A 45 -5.42 -3.09 4.35
CA ASP A 45 -5.56 -4.50 4.74
C ASP A 45 -5.05 -4.77 6.16
N VAL A 46 -3.97 -4.12 6.61
CA VAL A 46 -3.50 -4.23 8.01
C VAL A 46 -4.55 -3.69 8.98
N THR A 47 -5.15 -2.53 8.68
CA THR A 47 -6.22 -1.97 9.52
C THR A 47 -7.44 -2.88 9.54
N GLU A 48 -7.87 -3.41 8.39
CA GLU A 48 -9.01 -4.33 8.30
C GLU A 48 -8.76 -5.64 9.06
N LYS A 49 -7.55 -6.21 8.95
CA LYS A 49 -7.13 -7.41 9.70
C LYS A 49 -7.09 -7.16 11.20
N LEU A 50 -6.58 -6.02 11.65
CA LEU A 50 -6.60 -5.64 13.06
C LEU A 50 -8.04 -5.46 13.55
N ASN A 51 -8.92 -4.82 12.77
CA ASN A 51 -10.33 -4.70 13.09
C ASN A 51 -11.05 -6.06 13.13
N ALA A 52 -10.67 -7.03 12.29
CA ALA A 52 -11.24 -8.37 12.36
C ALA A 52 -10.88 -9.10 13.66
N VAL A 53 -9.68 -8.85 14.21
CA VAL A 53 -9.21 -9.45 15.47
C VAL A 53 -9.73 -8.70 16.70
N TYR A 54 -9.71 -7.37 16.67
CA TYR A 54 -10.00 -6.50 17.83
C TYR A 54 -11.34 -5.77 17.77
N GLY A 55 -12.05 -5.79 16.64
CA GLY A 55 -13.31 -5.06 16.44
C GLY A 55 -14.55 -5.76 17.00
N GLY A 56 -14.44 -7.03 17.39
CA GLY A 56 -15.48 -7.75 18.14
C GLY A 56 -15.36 -7.51 19.66
N LYS A 57 -16.37 -7.94 20.43
CA LYS A 57 -16.39 -7.94 21.92
C LYS A 57 -15.30 -8.82 22.57
N ALA A 58 -14.29 -9.27 21.83
CA ALA A 58 -13.10 -9.86 22.42
C ALA A 58 -12.38 -8.77 23.21
N GLY A 59 -12.08 -9.06 24.48
CA GLY A 59 -11.72 -8.08 25.50
C GLY A 59 -10.67 -7.08 25.05
N SER A 60 -10.79 -5.86 25.59
CA SER A 60 -9.84 -4.77 25.37
C SER A 60 -8.39 -5.30 25.42
N PRO A 61 -7.51 -4.83 24.51
CA PRO A 61 -6.12 -5.21 24.55
C PRO A 61 -5.53 -4.98 25.94
N ASP A 62 -4.58 -5.81 26.34
CA ASP A 62 -3.87 -5.63 27.61
C ASP A 62 -3.37 -4.18 27.72
N ARG A 63 -3.50 -3.60 28.91
CA ARG A 63 -3.18 -2.19 29.17
C ARG A 63 -1.76 -1.84 28.76
N ALA A 64 -0.80 -2.75 28.95
CA ALA A 64 0.58 -2.57 28.53
C ALA A 64 0.72 -2.41 27.00
N VAL A 65 -0.08 -3.17 26.23
CA VAL A 65 -0.10 -3.10 24.76
C VAL A 65 -0.75 -1.79 24.29
N LEU A 66 -1.81 -1.33 24.97
CA LEU A 66 -2.44 -0.05 24.70
C LEU A 66 -1.49 1.13 24.95
N GLU A 67 -0.80 1.14 26.09
CA GLU A 67 0.13 2.22 26.45
C GLU A 67 1.30 2.30 25.46
N GLN A 68 1.86 1.16 25.03
CA GLN A 68 2.89 1.14 23.99
C GLN A 68 2.35 1.54 22.61
N GLY A 69 1.13 1.14 22.26
CA GLY A 69 0.48 1.51 21.01
C GLY A 69 0.27 3.02 20.91
N ILE A 70 -0.28 3.64 21.95
CA ILE A 70 -0.48 5.10 22.05
C ILE A 70 0.86 5.83 21.91
N GLU A 71 1.89 5.37 22.61
CA GLU A 71 3.21 6.00 22.55
C GLU A 71 3.87 5.87 21.17
N THR A 72 3.61 4.78 20.45
CA THR A 72 4.07 4.60 19.07
C THR A 72 3.33 5.53 18.10
N LEU A 73 2.01 5.66 18.23
CA LEU A 73 1.20 6.57 17.41
C LEU A 73 1.60 8.03 17.60
N ARG A 74 1.96 8.44 18.83
CA ARG A 74 2.44 9.81 19.14
C ARG A 74 3.75 10.17 18.45
N ARG A 75 4.61 9.18 18.19
CA ARG A 75 5.92 9.37 17.56
C ARG A 75 5.90 9.16 16.04
N THR A 76 4.74 8.80 15.48
CA THR A 76 4.61 8.53 14.05
C THR A 76 4.20 9.82 13.33
N GLU A 77 4.96 10.21 12.31
CA GLU A 77 4.59 11.29 11.40
C GLU A 77 3.45 10.81 10.48
N TRP A 78 2.30 11.47 10.56
CA TRP A 78 1.15 11.17 9.73
C TRP A 78 1.21 12.04 8.47
N ASN A 79 1.63 11.45 7.35
CA ASN A 79 1.50 12.12 6.06
C ASN A 79 0.07 11.87 5.53
N GLU A 80 -0.64 12.97 5.23
CA GLU A 80 -1.94 12.99 4.54
C GLU A 80 -1.87 12.41 3.12
#